data_AF-A0A6A6VJI0-F1
#
_entry.id   AF-A0A6A6VJI0-F1
#
_cell.length_a   1.000
_cell.length_b   1.000
_cell.length_c   1.000
_cell.angle_alpha   90.00
_cell.angle_beta   90.00
_cell.angle_gamma   90.00
#
_symmetry.space_group_name_H-M   'P 1'
#
loop_
_entity.id
_entity.type
_entity.pdbx_description
1 polymer ?
#
loop_
_entity_poly.entity_id
_entity_poly.type
_entity_poly.pdbx_seq_one_letter_code
_entity_poly.pdbx_strand_id
1 'polypeptide(L)'
;MANQGQGQAANNPNQPAAPFFGPRGSPSPPPSPPGGLGPHHAPLNAGLYIPTWPPREPDDSLEAIVERFLSPYNSQYNDDRSKVIVDVSYAATRLGVEHFEIDESIDRLVLRQDTFLRPNALEAGIHEDVFKWLCGDPPEEVVWFPVEKMKSTKET
;
A
#
# COMPACT_ATOMS: atom_id res chain seq x y z
N MET A 1 36.37 -39.87 45.05
CA MET A 1 35.98 -41.17 44.47
C MET A 1 34.94 -40.90 43.40
N ALA A 2 35.08 -41.56 42.25
CA ALA A 2 34.45 -41.23 40.97
C ALA A 2 33.03 -41.80 40.78
N ASN A 3 32.23 -41.13 39.94
CA ASN A 3 31.32 -41.70 38.91
C ASN A 3 30.62 -40.50 38.22
N GLN A 4 30.85 -40.15 36.95
CA GLN A 4 30.46 -40.81 35.69
C GLN A 4 28.98 -41.26 35.61
N GLY A 5 28.28 -40.74 34.59
CA GLY A 5 26.92 -41.10 34.17
C GLY A 5 26.31 -39.93 33.35
N GLN A 6 26.70 -39.75 32.09
CA GLN A 6 26.00 -40.22 30.90
C GLN A 6 24.62 -39.59 30.66
N GLY A 7 24.58 -38.76 29.61
CA GLY A 7 23.55 -38.54 28.59
C GLY A 7 22.08 -38.85 28.87
N GLN A 8 21.23 -37.87 28.57
CA GLN A 8 19.96 -38.08 27.85
C GLN A 8 19.50 -36.75 27.25
N ALA A 9 19.84 -36.54 25.98
CA ALA A 9 19.19 -35.54 25.14
C ALA A 9 17.75 -36.01 24.92
N ALA A 10 16.78 -35.27 25.47
CA ALA A 10 15.38 -35.53 25.25
C ALA A 10 15.04 -35.36 23.75
N ASN A 11 14.67 -36.48 23.14
CA ASN A 11 14.05 -36.59 21.84
C ASN A 11 12.77 -35.73 21.82
N ASN A 12 12.79 -34.62 21.08
CA ASN A 12 11.61 -33.82 20.81
C ASN A 12 11.03 -34.27 19.45
N PRO A 13 9.85 -34.93 19.39
CA PRO A 13 9.33 -35.52 18.15
C PRO A 13 8.69 -34.52 17.18
N ASN A 14 8.94 -33.21 17.33
CA ASN A 14 8.24 -32.18 16.56
C ASN A 14 9.17 -31.29 15.71
N GLN A 15 10.30 -31.81 15.22
CA GLN A 15 11.10 -31.11 14.22
C GLN A 15 10.70 -31.52 12.79
N PRO A 16 10.35 -30.56 11.92
CA PRO A 16 10.17 -30.84 10.50
C PRO A 16 11.52 -31.23 9.88
N ALA A 17 11.50 -32.33 9.12
CA ALA A 17 12.67 -32.87 8.43
C ALA A 17 13.27 -31.85 7.45
N ALA A 18 14.55 -31.53 7.63
CA ALA A 18 15.33 -30.82 6.63
C ALA A 18 15.55 -31.73 5.40
N PRO A 19 15.33 -31.24 4.16
CA PRO A 19 15.54 -32.05 2.98
C PRO A 19 17.03 -32.31 2.74
N PHE A 20 17.31 -33.60 2.56
CA PHE A 20 18.57 -34.25 2.26
C PHE A 20 19.12 -33.78 0.91
N PHE A 21 20.28 -33.11 0.89
CA PHE A 21 21.00 -32.78 -0.34
C PHE A 21 21.72 -34.03 -0.88
N GLY A 22 21.15 -34.67 -1.90
CA GLY A 22 21.80 -35.66 -2.76
C GLY A 22 22.28 -35.06 -4.09
N PRO A 23 23.27 -35.67 -4.78
CA PRO A 23 24.02 -35.01 -5.83
C PRO A 23 23.35 -35.03 -7.22
N ARG A 24 23.41 -33.86 -7.89
CA ARG A 24 23.39 -33.57 -9.35
C ARG A 24 22.91 -34.70 -10.27
N GLY A 25 21.63 -34.67 -10.61
CA GLY A 25 21.10 -35.18 -11.88
C GLY A 25 20.75 -34.01 -12.79
N SER A 26 21.17 -34.06 -14.05
CA SER A 26 20.94 -33.03 -15.07
C SER A 26 19.44 -32.70 -15.26
N PRO A 27 19.04 -31.43 -15.46
CA PRO A 27 17.64 -31.11 -15.77
C PRO A 27 17.29 -31.57 -17.19
N SER A 28 16.27 -32.42 -17.32
CA SER A 28 15.60 -32.68 -18.60
C SER A 28 14.84 -31.43 -19.05
N PRO A 29 14.86 -31.04 -20.34
CA PRO A 29 14.02 -29.95 -20.83
C PRO A 29 12.52 -30.35 -20.78
N PRO A 30 11.60 -29.39 -20.60
CA PRO A 30 10.17 -29.66 -20.67
C PRO A 30 9.76 -30.13 -22.08
N PRO A 31 8.74 -30.98 -22.22
CA PRO A 31 8.23 -31.38 -23.52
C PRO A 31 7.57 -30.19 -24.23
N SER A 32 7.95 -29.93 -25.48
CA SER A 32 7.26 -29.00 -26.36
C SER A 32 5.80 -29.45 -26.59
N PRO A 33 4.80 -28.55 -26.55
CA PRO A 33 3.44 -28.92 -26.87
C PRO A 33 3.29 -29.23 -28.38
N PRO A 34 2.48 -30.24 -28.76
CA PRO A 34 2.25 -30.59 -30.15
C PRO A 34 1.38 -29.51 -30.81
N GLY A 35 1.81 -29.04 -31.99
CA GLY A 35 1.00 -28.16 -32.82
C GLY A 35 -0.31 -28.84 -33.24
N GLY A 36 -1.43 -28.18 -32.92
CA GLY A 36 -2.77 -28.58 -33.33
C GLY A 36 -3.60 -27.34 -33.66
N LEU A 37 -3.96 -27.20 -34.93
CA LEU A 37 -4.80 -26.15 -35.50
C LEU A 37 -6.27 -26.31 -35.07
N GLY A 38 -6.91 -25.20 -34.71
CA GLY A 38 -8.38 -25.10 -34.68
C GLY A 38 -8.88 -23.91 -33.84
N PRO A 39 -9.32 -22.80 -34.45
CA PRO A 39 -9.93 -21.70 -33.72
C PRO A 39 -11.42 -22.02 -33.49
N HIS A 40 -11.75 -22.80 -32.46
CA HIS A 40 -13.09 -22.76 -31.88
C HIS A 40 -13.15 -21.62 -30.87
N HIS A 41 -13.26 -20.38 -31.36
CA HIS A 41 -13.63 -19.24 -30.53
C HIS A 41 -15.11 -19.39 -30.12
N ALA A 42 -15.35 -19.93 -28.93
CA ALA A 42 -16.52 -19.55 -28.17
C ALA A 42 -16.34 -18.08 -27.72
N PRO A 43 -17.36 -17.21 -27.80
CA PRO A 43 -17.23 -15.82 -27.39
C PRO A 43 -17.21 -15.75 -25.87
N LEU A 44 -16.02 -15.89 -25.27
CA LEU A 44 -15.79 -15.42 -23.90
C LEU A 44 -15.75 -13.90 -23.97
N ASN A 45 -16.90 -13.29 -23.73
CA ASN A 45 -17.03 -11.87 -23.39
C ASN A 45 -16.46 -11.67 -21.98
N ALA A 46 -15.15 -11.92 -21.85
CA ALA A 46 -14.34 -11.48 -20.74
C ALA A 46 -13.82 -10.11 -21.15
N GLY A 47 -14.31 -9.07 -20.49
CA GLY A 47 -13.78 -7.71 -20.62
C GLY A 47 -12.31 -7.72 -20.21
N LEU A 48 -11.44 -8.07 -21.16
CA LEU A 48 -10.01 -7.94 -21.08
C LEU A 48 -9.74 -6.45 -20.93
N TYR A 49 -9.14 -6.07 -19.81
CA TYR A 49 -8.55 -4.75 -19.63
C TYR A 49 -7.61 -4.51 -20.81
N ILE A 50 -7.98 -3.60 -21.72
CA ILE A 50 -7.10 -3.13 -22.78
C ILE A 50 -6.39 -1.90 -22.19
N PRO A 51 -5.08 -1.98 -21.86
CA PRO A 51 -4.34 -0.82 -21.45
C PRO A 51 -4.39 0.20 -22.59
N THR A 52 -4.88 1.41 -22.32
CA THR A 52 -4.82 2.50 -23.29
C THR A 52 -3.36 2.83 -23.59
N TRP A 53 -2.98 2.81 -24.88
CA TRP A 53 -1.66 3.22 -25.34
C TRP A 53 -1.77 4.49 -26.20
N PRO A 54 -1.01 5.56 -25.89
CA PRO A 54 -0.03 5.65 -24.82
C PRO A 54 -0.67 5.62 -23.43
N PRO A 55 0.09 5.22 -22.38
CA PRO A 55 -0.37 5.32 -21.00
C PRO A 55 -0.77 6.78 -20.76
N ARG A 56 -1.95 7.00 -20.19
CA ARG A 56 -2.31 8.34 -19.72
C ARG A 56 -1.30 8.70 -18.64
N GLU A 57 -0.49 9.73 -18.88
CA GLU A 57 0.42 10.23 -17.85
C GLU A 57 -0.42 10.63 -16.62
N PRO A 58 0.02 10.25 -15.40
CA PRO A 58 -0.64 10.71 -14.20
C PRO A 58 -0.62 12.25 -14.20
N ASP A 59 -1.79 12.84 -13.98
CA ASP A 59 -1.90 14.28 -13.83
C ASP A 59 -1.35 14.65 -12.45
N ASP A 60 -0.16 15.25 -12.42
CA ASP A 60 0.54 15.66 -11.20
C ASP A 60 0.33 17.15 -10.89
N SER A 61 -0.73 17.75 -11.46
CA SER A 61 -1.21 19.04 -10.98
C SER A 61 -1.65 18.93 -9.51
N LEU A 62 -1.48 20.03 -8.77
CA LEU A 62 -1.94 20.14 -7.38
C LEU A 62 -3.39 19.71 -7.21
N GLU A 63 -4.26 20.15 -8.13
CA GLU A 63 -5.70 19.90 -8.11
C GLU A 63 -5.98 18.40 -8.27
N ALA A 64 -5.33 17.73 -9.24
CA ALA A 64 -5.47 16.30 -9.44
C ALA A 64 -4.93 15.49 -8.24
N ILE A 65 -3.78 15.89 -7.69
CA ILE A 65 -3.19 15.25 -6.50
C ILE A 65 -4.14 15.34 -5.31
N VAL A 66 -4.66 16.53 -5.04
CA VAL A 66 -5.60 16.77 -3.95
C VAL A 66 -6.92 16.04 -4.19
N GLU A 67 -7.46 16.05 -5.41
CA GLU A 67 -8.66 15.29 -5.76
C GLU A 67 -8.48 13.78 -5.53
N ARG A 68 -7.31 13.22 -5.89
CA ARG A 68 -6.96 11.82 -5.63
C ARG A 68 -6.95 11.50 -4.14
N PHE A 69 -6.41 12.39 -3.31
CA PHE A 69 -6.38 12.24 -1.86
C PHE A 69 -7.76 12.41 -1.20
N LEU A 70 -8.60 13.30 -1.74
CA LEU A 70 -9.97 13.51 -1.27
C LEU A 70 -10.96 12.45 -1.77
N SER A 71 -10.48 11.44 -2.50
CA SER A 71 -11.26 10.32 -3.04
C SER A 71 -10.83 8.98 -2.42
N PRO A 72 -11.14 8.75 -1.13
CA PRO A 72 -10.77 7.52 -0.42
C PRO A 72 -11.49 6.28 -0.97
N TYR A 73 -10.85 5.12 -0.81
CA TYR A 73 -11.43 3.84 -1.22
C TYR A 73 -12.62 3.47 -0.31
N ASN A 74 -13.53 2.63 -0.82
CA ASN A 74 -14.67 2.14 -0.04
C ASN A 74 -14.26 1.45 1.27
N SER A 75 -13.08 0.81 1.31
CA SER A 75 -12.53 0.18 2.51
C SER A 75 -12.14 1.17 3.60
N GLN A 76 -11.98 2.45 3.25
CA GLN A 76 -11.55 3.48 4.20
C GLN A 76 -12.74 4.15 4.88
N TYR A 77 -13.97 3.80 4.50
CA TYR A 77 -15.16 4.29 5.20
C TYR A 77 -15.54 3.31 6.31
N ASN A 78 -16.11 3.85 7.39
CA ASN A 78 -16.85 3.03 8.34
C ASN A 78 -18.19 2.55 7.74
N ASP A 79 -18.88 1.65 8.45
CA ASP A 79 -20.11 0.99 7.96
C ASP A 79 -21.21 1.98 7.56
N ASP A 80 -21.37 3.09 8.30
CA ASP A 80 -22.38 4.13 8.01
C ASP A 80 -21.89 5.23 7.06
N ARG A 81 -20.62 5.16 6.61
CA ARG A 81 -19.94 6.14 5.76
C ARG A 81 -19.91 7.57 6.30
N SER A 82 -20.08 7.75 7.61
CA SER A 82 -19.95 9.07 8.25
C SER A 82 -18.50 9.47 8.51
N LYS A 83 -17.58 8.50 8.59
CA LYS A 83 -16.16 8.71 8.87
C LYS A 83 -15.29 7.99 7.87
N VAL A 84 -14.13 8.57 7.61
CA VAL A 84 -13.05 7.96 6.85
C VAL A 84 -11.85 7.71 7.78
N ILE A 85 -11.26 6.52 7.66
CA ILE A 85 -9.96 6.21 8.25
C ILE A 85 -8.86 6.60 7.26
N VAL A 86 -7.96 7.46 7.71
CA VAL A 86 -6.83 7.91 6.90
C VAL A 86 -5.55 7.54 7.64
N ASP A 87 -4.72 6.75 6.98
CA ASP A 87 -3.39 6.41 7.45
C ASP A 87 -2.30 7.13 6.63
N VAL A 88 -1.12 7.26 7.20
CA VAL A 88 -0.02 7.99 6.57
C VAL A 88 0.48 7.33 5.28
N SER A 89 0.35 6.01 5.15
CA SER A 89 0.73 5.29 3.93
C SER A 89 -0.25 5.60 2.79
N TYR A 90 -1.55 5.66 3.08
CA TYR A 90 -2.57 6.15 2.16
C TYR A 90 -2.27 7.58 1.71
N ALA A 91 -1.97 8.48 2.65
CA ALA A 91 -1.63 9.87 2.35
C ALA A 91 -0.40 9.97 1.43
N ALA A 92 0.69 9.27 1.76
CA ALA A 92 1.90 9.22 0.95
C ALA A 92 1.65 8.65 -0.46
N THR A 93 0.83 7.61 -0.57
CA THR A 93 0.51 6.97 -1.86
C THR A 93 -0.34 7.87 -2.75
N ARG A 94 -1.23 8.68 -2.16
CA ARG A 94 -2.15 9.56 -2.92
C ARG A 94 -1.57 10.92 -3.24
N LEU A 95 -0.82 11.48 -2.30
CA LEU A 95 -0.22 12.80 -2.44
C LEU A 95 1.13 12.75 -3.17
N GLY A 96 1.88 11.65 -3.05
CA GLY A 96 3.24 11.49 -3.56
C GLY A 96 4.23 11.37 -2.41
N VAL A 97 4.99 10.27 -2.36
CA VAL A 97 5.94 9.97 -1.26
C VAL A 97 7.07 10.99 -1.18
N GLU A 98 7.41 11.62 -2.30
CA GLU A 98 8.43 12.66 -2.43
C GLU A 98 8.11 13.94 -1.65
N HIS A 99 6.84 14.14 -1.29
CA HIS A 99 6.37 15.27 -0.50
C HIS A 99 6.43 15.02 1.01
N PHE A 100 6.84 13.82 1.43
CA PHE A 100 6.94 13.45 2.83
C PHE A 100 8.41 13.28 3.27
N GLU A 101 8.65 13.53 4.54
CA GLU A 101 9.90 13.23 5.25
C GLU A 101 9.58 12.57 6.59
N ILE A 102 10.54 11.82 7.14
CA ILE A 102 10.40 11.24 8.47
C ILE A 102 10.71 12.34 9.49
N ASP A 103 9.73 12.64 10.34
CA ASP A 103 9.97 13.43 11.55
C ASP A 103 10.45 12.50 12.66
N GLU A 104 11.75 12.57 12.99
CA GLU A 104 12.39 11.74 14.02
C GLU A 104 11.81 11.96 15.43
N SER A 105 11.14 13.10 15.68
CA SER A 105 10.58 13.40 17.00
C SER A 105 9.32 12.60 17.32
N ILE A 106 8.57 12.22 16.28
CA ILE A 106 7.31 11.45 16.38
C ILE A 106 7.38 10.12 15.62
N ASP A 107 8.53 9.79 15.01
CA ASP A 107 8.77 8.57 14.22
C ASP A 107 7.72 8.35 13.12
N ARG A 108 7.33 9.41 12.41
CA ARG A 108 6.23 9.39 11.43
C ARG A 108 6.55 10.20 10.17
N LEU A 109 6.00 9.76 9.04
CA LEU A 109 6.01 10.54 7.80
C LEU A 109 5.13 11.80 7.93
N VAL A 110 5.71 12.97 7.66
CA VAL A 110 5.03 14.26 7.66
C VAL A 110 5.28 14.98 6.35
N LEU A 111 4.40 15.91 5.96
CA LEU A 111 4.62 16.78 4.82
C LEU A 111 5.89 17.61 5.04
N ARG A 112 6.79 17.53 4.06
CA ARG A 112 8.03 18.32 4.03
C ARG A 112 7.75 19.80 4.16
N GLN A 113 8.68 20.55 4.73
CA GLN A 113 8.53 22.00 4.82
C GLN A 113 8.60 22.70 3.45
N ASP A 114 9.40 22.15 2.53
CA ASP A 114 9.69 22.72 1.21
C ASP A 114 8.76 22.23 0.09
N THR A 115 7.79 21.34 0.40
CA THR A 115 6.84 20.85 -0.61
C THR A 115 5.87 21.94 -1.03
N PHE A 116 5.55 22.00 -2.34
CA PHE A 116 4.53 22.91 -2.86
C PHE A 116 3.13 22.61 -2.29
N LEU A 117 2.88 21.39 -1.80
CA LEU A 117 1.60 21.04 -1.20
C LEU A 117 1.33 21.85 0.08
N ARG A 118 2.36 22.12 0.89
CA ARG A 118 2.18 22.71 2.22
C ARG A 118 1.55 24.11 2.18
N PRO A 119 2.01 25.06 1.35
CA PRO A 119 1.35 26.37 1.25
C PRO A 119 0.00 26.33 0.53
N ASN A 120 -0.24 25.35 -0.35
CA ASN A 120 -1.42 25.34 -1.23
C ASN A 120 -2.54 24.36 -0.81
N ALA A 121 -2.29 23.45 0.13
CA ALA A 121 -3.21 22.37 0.51
C ALA A 121 -4.58 22.88 0.96
N LEU A 122 -4.60 23.92 1.80
CA LEU A 122 -5.84 24.51 2.30
C LEU A 122 -6.64 25.19 1.19
N GLU A 123 -5.96 25.90 0.29
CA GLU A 123 -6.59 26.59 -0.84
C GLU A 123 -7.18 25.61 -1.85
N ALA A 124 -6.47 24.49 -2.07
CA ALA A 124 -6.86 23.37 -2.91
C ALA A 124 -7.99 22.51 -2.32
N GLY A 125 -8.38 22.75 -1.07
CA GLY A 125 -9.57 22.17 -0.46
C GLY A 125 -9.32 21.05 0.54
N ILE A 126 -8.08 20.85 1.01
CA ILE A 126 -7.82 20.02 2.20
C ILE A 126 -8.27 20.81 3.44
N HIS A 127 -9.06 20.17 4.30
CA HIS A 127 -9.50 20.78 5.55
C HIS A 127 -8.33 20.99 6.54
N GLU A 128 -8.43 21.99 7.41
CA GLU A 128 -7.38 22.36 8.36
C GLU A 128 -6.94 21.19 9.27
N ASP A 129 -7.89 20.45 9.84
CA ASP A 129 -7.59 19.29 10.70
C ASP A 129 -6.78 18.21 9.96
N VAL A 130 -7.12 17.93 8.70
CA VAL A 130 -6.39 16.96 7.88
C VAL A 130 -5.00 17.49 7.54
N PHE A 131 -4.90 18.78 7.22
CA PHE A 131 -3.63 19.44 6.95
C PHE A 131 -2.68 19.44 8.16
N LYS A 132 -3.19 19.75 9.36
CA LYS A 132 -2.42 19.68 10.61
C LYS A 132 -1.92 18.26 10.85
N TRP A 133 -2.79 17.26 10.66
CA TRP A 133 -2.42 15.86 10.80
C TRP A 133 -1.33 15.48 9.80
N LEU A 134 -1.43 15.90 8.54
CA LEU A 134 -0.37 15.71 7.54
C LEU A 134 0.95 16.37 7.92
N CYS A 135 0.92 17.43 8.75
CA CYS A 135 2.11 18.13 9.24
C CYS A 135 2.65 17.57 10.57
N GLY A 136 2.07 16.50 11.12
CA GLY A 136 2.54 15.86 12.35
C GLY A 136 1.66 16.10 13.59
N ASP A 137 0.56 16.84 13.47
CA ASP A 137 -0.31 17.16 14.62
C ASP A 137 -1.79 16.76 14.37
N PRO A 138 -2.32 15.74 15.06
CA PRO A 138 -1.70 14.99 16.15
C PRO A 138 -0.73 13.89 15.63
N PRO A 139 0.12 13.29 16.49
CA PRO A 139 1.24 12.44 16.04
C PRO A 139 0.81 11.03 15.60
N GLU A 140 -0.47 10.68 15.68
CA GLU A 140 -0.96 9.35 15.28
C GLU A 140 -0.78 9.10 13.78
N GLU A 141 -0.32 7.89 13.44
CA GLU A 141 -0.20 7.46 12.04
C GLU A 141 -1.56 7.25 11.35
N VAL A 142 -2.62 7.05 12.13
CA VAL A 142 -3.97 6.70 11.65
C VAL A 142 -5.00 7.53 12.39
N VAL A 143 -5.82 8.28 11.65
CA VAL A 143 -6.85 9.18 12.20
C VAL A 143 -8.20 8.96 11.52
N TRP A 144 -9.26 9.15 12.30
CA TRP A 144 -10.63 9.15 11.80
C TRP A 144 -11.12 10.58 11.58
N PHE A 145 -11.45 10.91 10.34
CA PHE A 145 -12.08 12.17 10.01
C PHE A 145 -13.57 11.97 9.71
N PRO A 146 -14.47 12.81 10.24
CA PRO A 146 -15.79 12.98 9.65
C PRO A 146 -15.65 13.25 8.15
N VAL A 147 -16.48 12.65 7.31
CA VAL A 147 -16.37 12.80 5.84
C VAL A 147 -16.49 14.27 5.41
N GLU A 148 -17.32 15.05 6.10
CA GLU A 148 -17.45 16.50 5.92
C GLU A 148 -16.13 17.26 6.16
N LYS A 149 -15.26 16.75 7.03
CA LYS A 149 -13.94 17.32 7.35
C LYS A 149 -12.83 16.84 6.41
N MET A 150 -13.11 15.99 5.43
CA MET A 150 -12.09 15.69 4.42
C MET A 150 -11.91 16.84 3.45
N LYS A 151 -13.00 17.52 3.10
CA LYS A 151 -13.01 18.62 2.15
C LYS A 151 -13.22 19.94 2.87
N SER A 152 -12.51 20.98 2.45
CA SER A 152 -12.77 22.34 2.91
C SER A 152 -14.15 22.76 2.41
N THR A 153 -15.07 23.01 3.35
CA THR A 153 -16.36 23.64 3.06
C THR A 153 -16.09 25.13 2.83
N LYS A 154 -15.62 25.48 1.63
CA LYS A 154 -15.76 26.87 1.17
C LYS A 154 -17.24 27.09 0.90
N GLU A 155 -18.01 27.45 1.93
CA GLU A 155 -19.29 28.14 1.73
C GLU A 155 -18.96 29.41 0.93
N THR A 156 -19.38 29.41 -0.34
CA THR A 156 -19.30 30.55 -1.24
C THR A 156 -20.63 31.28 -1.22
#